data_AF-A0A3G6J5F7-F1
#
_entry.id   AF-A0A3G6J5F7-F1
#
_cell.length_a   1.000
_cell.length_b   1.000
_cell.length_c   1.000
_cell.angle_alpha   90.00
_cell.angle_beta   90.00
_cell.angle_gamma   90.00
#
_symmetry.space_group_name_H-M   'P 1'
#
loop_
_entity.id
_entity.type
_entity.pdbx_description
1 polymer ?
#
loop_
_entity_poly.entity_id
_entity_poly.type
_entity_poly.pdbx_seq_one_letter_code
_entity_poly.pdbx_strand_id
1 'polypeptide(L)'
;MIRALADAWAGQPDLSITQLLMQVENHHGGPGASDEEFLHVCQALASRYMARLPNGADFPVDAAYYLRTCSAEVIVNAQSVAILREGSAPSMWRYNSVGSAEVGNELVLVDSNLHRYAYGRVKSIRPAGTNNQLVKTSECIALISATGSTLWFQGRRATEILRLRDTPGALALGEVMMLGGRNCGIVQGLMSF
;
A
#
# COMPACT_ATOMS: atom_id res chain seq x y z
N MET A 1 7.64 16.34 22.35
CA MET A 1 8.57 16.23 21.20
C MET A 1 9.18 14.84 21.06
N ILE A 2 9.95 14.32 22.05
CA ILE A 2 10.65 13.01 21.93
C ILE A 2 9.70 11.87 21.55
N ARG A 3 8.52 11.79 22.19
CA ARG A 3 7.50 10.78 21.85
C ARG A 3 7.04 10.87 20.40
N ALA A 4 6.74 12.07 19.90
CA ALA A 4 6.31 12.27 18.52
C ALA A 4 7.40 11.88 17.51
N LEU A 5 8.66 12.17 17.84
CA LEU A 5 9.80 11.73 17.03
C LEU A 5 9.97 10.20 17.06
N ALA A 6 9.81 9.58 18.23
CA ALA A 6 9.84 8.12 18.36
C ALA A 6 8.71 7.44 17.57
N ASP A 7 7.50 8.00 17.60
CA ASP A 7 6.36 7.52 16.83
C ASP A 7 6.61 7.63 15.31
N ALA A 8 7.19 8.74 14.85
CA ALA A 8 7.60 8.92 13.45
C ALA A 8 8.73 7.95 13.03
N TRP A 9 9.67 7.67 13.94
CA TRP A 9 10.77 6.74 13.71
C TRP A 9 10.31 5.27 13.66
N ALA A 10 9.31 4.90 14.45
CA ALA A 10 8.81 3.54 14.53
C ALA A 10 8.27 3.00 13.18
N GLY A 11 7.78 3.88 12.30
CA GLY A 11 7.39 3.52 10.92
C GLY A 11 8.54 3.43 9.92
N GLN A 12 9.74 3.90 10.30
CA GLN A 12 10.92 4.01 9.44
C GLN A 12 12.21 3.64 10.20
N PRO A 13 12.31 2.45 10.84
CA PRO A 13 13.43 2.11 11.71
C PRO A 13 14.76 1.92 10.97
N ASP A 14 14.72 1.76 9.65
CA ASP A 14 15.93 1.70 8.82
C ASP A 14 16.58 3.10 8.64
N LEU A 15 15.91 4.20 9.02
CA LEU A 15 16.49 5.54 9.04
C LEU A 15 17.26 5.78 10.34
N SER A 16 18.45 6.38 10.23
CA SER A 16 19.14 6.96 11.38
C SER A 16 18.38 8.17 11.93
N ILE A 17 18.58 8.48 13.22
CA ILE A 17 17.98 9.66 13.87
C ILE A 17 18.32 10.94 13.08
N THR A 18 19.55 11.08 12.61
CA THR A 18 19.98 12.23 11.80
C THR A 18 19.18 12.34 10.50
N GLN A 19 18.91 11.23 9.81
CA GLN A 19 18.08 11.23 8.60
C GLN A 19 16.63 11.60 8.89
N LEU A 20 16.08 11.15 10.01
CA LEU A 20 14.73 11.53 10.43
C LEU A 20 14.64 13.02 10.75
N LEU A 21 15.64 13.57 11.45
CA LEU A 21 15.71 15.01 11.75
C LEU A 21 15.84 15.85 10.46
N MET A 22 16.64 15.41 9.49
CA MET A 22 16.69 16.05 8.17
C MET A 22 15.34 16.01 7.46
N GLN A 23 14.55 14.93 7.58
CA GLN A 23 13.19 14.91 7.04
C GLN A 23 12.30 15.94 7.74
N VAL A 24 12.38 16.05 9.06
CA VAL A 24 11.60 17.05 9.83
C VAL A 24 11.97 18.46 9.40
N GLU A 25 13.27 18.76 9.25
CA GLU A 25 13.77 20.06 8.78
C GLU A 25 13.28 20.40 7.37
N ASN A 26 13.31 19.44 6.45
CA ASN A 26 12.78 19.61 5.08
C ASN A 26 11.27 19.90 5.04
N HIS A 27 10.55 19.64 6.13
CA HIS A 27 9.14 19.94 6.32
C HIS A 27 8.91 21.14 7.24
N HIS A 28 9.92 22.00 7.42
CA HIS A 28 9.89 23.22 8.24
C HIS A 28 9.75 23.00 9.75
N GLY A 29 10.01 21.78 10.25
CA GLY A 29 10.10 21.51 11.69
C GLY A 29 11.52 21.67 12.25
N GLY A 30 12.41 22.38 11.55
CA GLY A 30 13.83 22.50 11.90
C GLY A 30 14.15 23.57 12.95
N PRO A 31 15.43 23.94 13.11
CA PRO A 31 15.84 25.05 13.97
C PRO A 31 15.11 26.34 13.60
N GLY A 32 14.39 26.92 14.56
CA GLY A 32 13.56 28.12 14.36
C GLY A 32 12.05 27.85 14.25
N ALA A 33 11.64 26.59 14.14
CA ALA A 33 10.24 26.20 14.26
C ALA A 33 9.76 26.22 15.71
N SER A 34 8.47 26.43 15.92
CA SER A 34 7.83 26.24 17.23
C SER A 34 7.70 24.75 17.58
N ASP A 35 7.49 24.46 18.86
CA ASP A 35 7.24 23.09 19.33
C ASP A 35 6.00 22.49 18.64
N GLU A 36 4.96 23.30 18.41
CA GLU A 36 3.74 22.90 17.69
C GLU A 36 4.03 22.55 16.23
N GLU A 37 4.85 23.34 15.54
CA GLU A 37 5.26 23.07 14.15
C GLU A 37 6.07 21.77 14.07
N PHE A 38 7.03 21.58 14.97
CA PHE A 38 7.80 20.34 15.08
C PHE A 38 6.89 19.12 15.31
N LEU A 39 5.95 19.23 16.26
CA LEU A 39 4.99 18.17 16.58
C LEU A 39 4.09 17.87 15.38
N HIS A 40 3.60 18.89 14.69
CA HIS A 40 2.76 18.75 13.51
C HIS A 40 3.50 17.98 12.40
N VAL A 41 4.76 18.31 12.14
CA VAL A 41 5.59 17.62 11.15
C VAL A 41 5.82 16.15 11.55
N CYS A 42 6.15 15.88 12.82
CA CYS A 42 6.33 14.51 13.30
C CYS A 42 5.05 13.68 13.14
N GLN A 43 3.89 14.25 13.46
CA GLN A 43 2.59 13.59 13.28
C GLN A 43 2.28 13.34 11.80
N ALA A 44 2.61 14.30 10.92
CA ALA A 44 2.47 14.12 9.48
C ALA A 44 3.38 12.99 8.95
N LEU A 45 4.61 12.89 9.43
CA LEU A 45 5.51 11.78 9.09
C LEU A 45 4.99 10.43 9.61
N ALA A 46 4.52 10.36 10.86
CA ALA A 46 3.97 9.14 11.45
C ALA A 46 2.68 8.65 10.76
N SER A 47 1.85 9.57 10.25
CA SER A 47 0.67 9.21 9.46
C SER A 47 1.01 8.75 8.04
N ARG A 48 2.09 9.27 7.45
CA ARG A 48 2.58 8.86 6.14
C ARG A 48 3.32 7.52 6.17
N TYR A 49 4.12 7.30 7.21
CA TYR A 49 4.92 6.10 7.44
C TYR A 49 4.52 5.47 8.77
N MET A 50 3.61 4.52 8.69
CA MET A 50 2.97 3.96 9.86
C MET A 50 3.84 2.85 10.48
N ALA A 51 3.95 2.84 11.80
CA ALA A 51 4.61 1.76 12.53
C ALA A 51 3.81 0.46 12.49
N ARG A 52 2.49 0.57 12.54
CA ARG A 52 1.56 -0.56 12.57
C ARG A 52 0.38 -0.28 11.67
N LEU A 53 -0.09 -1.34 11.01
CA LEU A 53 -1.35 -1.30 10.27
C LEU A 53 -2.50 -1.05 11.26
N PRO A 54 -3.41 -0.10 10.98
CA PRO A 54 -4.55 0.16 11.85
C PRO A 54 -5.53 -0.99 11.71
N ASN A 55 -5.41 -1.96 12.61
CA ASN A 55 -6.31 -3.10 12.66
C ASN A 55 -7.35 -2.79 13.74
N GLY A 56 -8.64 -2.83 13.39
CA GLY A 56 -9.66 -3.13 14.39
C GLY A 56 -9.34 -4.51 14.97
N ALA A 57 -9.56 -4.72 16.26
CA ALA A 57 -9.07 -5.91 16.99
C ALA A 57 -9.32 -7.26 16.30
N ASP A 58 -10.32 -7.35 15.41
CA ASP A 58 -10.70 -8.58 14.69
C ASP A 58 -11.06 -8.38 13.20
N PHE A 59 -10.91 -7.18 12.63
CA PHE A 59 -11.51 -6.84 11.32
C PHE A 59 -10.50 -6.37 10.27
N PRO A 60 -10.81 -6.58 8.97
CA PRO A 60 -10.00 -6.06 7.88
C PRO A 60 -9.88 -4.54 7.96
N VAL A 61 -8.78 -4.02 7.43
CA VAL A 61 -8.49 -2.58 7.42
C VAL A 61 -9.61 -1.78 6.75
N ASP A 62 -9.88 -0.57 7.24
CA ASP A 62 -10.91 0.31 6.69
C ASP A 62 -10.49 1.02 5.39
N ALA A 63 -9.18 1.16 5.17
CA ALA A 63 -8.59 1.77 4.00
C ALA A 63 -7.60 0.83 3.28
N ALA A 64 -7.12 1.26 2.11
CA ALA A 64 -6.06 0.56 1.40
C ALA A 64 -4.69 1.00 1.93
N TYR A 65 -3.83 0.02 2.22
CA TYR A 65 -2.46 0.23 2.69
C TYR A 65 -1.48 -0.51 1.79
N TYR A 66 -0.33 0.10 1.59
CA TYR A 66 0.80 -0.49 0.90
C TYR A 66 1.88 -0.83 1.92
N LEU A 67 2.26 -2.10 1.96
CA LEU A 67 3.30 -2.64 2.81
C LEU A 67 4.45 -3.12 1.93
N ARG A 68 5.67 -2.78 2.32
CA ARG A 68 6.87 -3.42 1.76
C ARG A 68 7.38 -4.41 2.79
N THR A 69 7.63 -5.65 2.38
CA THR A 69 8.31 -6.64 3.22
C THR A 69 9.69 -6.99 2.64
N CYS A 70 10.44 -7.84 3.32
CA CYS A 70 11.70 -8.36 2.79
C CYS A 70 11.54 -9.31 1.59
N SER A 71 10.33 -9.80 1.31
CA SER A 71 10.09 -10.81 0.27
C SER A 71 8.96 -10.47 -0.71
N ALA A 72 8.14 -9.46 -0.41
CA ALA A 72 7.03 -9.05 -1.25
C ALA A 72 6.67 -7.57 -1.07
N GLU A 73 6.04 -7.00 -2.08
CA GLU A 73 5.16 -5.85 -1.89
C GLU A 73 3.74 -6.37 -1.64
N VAL A 74 3.05 -5.80 -0.67
CA VAL A 74 1.72 -6.23 -0.26
C VAL A 74 0.78 -5.04 -0.23
N ILE A 75 -0.37 -5.18 -0.88
CA ILE A 75 -1.44 -4.20 -0.82
C ILE A 75 -2.61 -4.84 -0.12
N VAL A 76 -3.06 -4.24 0.96
CA VAL A 76 -4.18 -4.74 1.76
C VAL A 76 -5.28 -3.69 1.80
N ASN A 77 -6.54 -4.10 1.64
CA ASN A 77 -7.72 -3.26 1.82
C ASN A 77 -8.79 -4.02 2.62
N ALA A 78 -9.98 -3.45 2.76
CA ALA A 78 -11.07 -4.05 3.55
C ALA A 78 -11.52 -5.45 3.08
N GLN A 79 -11.22 -5.85 1.84
CA GLN A 79 -11.82 -7.04 1.22
C GLN A 79 -10.79 -8.08 0.79
N SER A 80 -9.58 -7.64 0.52
CA SER A 80 -8.61 -8.43 -0.23
C SER A 80 -7.18 -7.98 0.04
N VAL A 81 -6.28 -8.89 -0.28
CA VAL A 81 -4.85 -8.61 -0.31
C VAL A 81 -4.30 -9.00 -1.68
N ALA A 82 -3.44 -8.14 -2.24
CA ALA A 82 -2.53 -8.49 -3.33
C ALA A 82 -1.11 -8.69 -2.80
N ILE A 83 -0.49 -9.78 -3.21
CA ILE A 83 0.90 -10.13 -2.91
C ILE A 83 1.68 -10.12 -4.21
N LEU A 84 2.72 -9.29 -4.24
CA LEU A 84 3.56 -9.03 -5.39
C LEU A 84 4.98 -9.47 -5.02
N ARG A 85 5.45 -10.55 -5.64
CA ARG A 85 6.80 -11.07 -5.42
C ARG A 85 7.59 -10.95 -6.71
N GLU A 86 8.85 -10.56 -6.59
CA GLU A 86 9.75 -10.54 -7.73
C GLU A 86 9.89 -11.95 -8.31
N GLY A 87 9.86 -12.08 -9.64
CA GLY A 87 9.97 -13.35 -10.34
C GLY A 87 8.78 -14.31 -10.18
N SER A 88 7.68 -13.89 -9.53
CA SER A 88 6.47 -14.71 -9.37
C SER A 88 5.23 -14.00 -9.89
N ALA A 89 4.24 -14.76 -10.36
CA ALA A 89 2.96 -14.19 -10.73
C ALA A 89 2.30 -13.51 -9.50
N PRO A 90 1.78 -12.28 -9.65
CA PRO A 90 1.12 -11.59 -8.56
C PRO A 90 -0.15 -12.35 -8.18
N SER A 91 -0.42 -12.44 -6.89
CA SER A 91 -1.59 -13.17 -6.36
C SER A 91 -2.52 -12.21 -5.62
N MET A 92 -3.83 -12.45 -5.72
CA MET A 92 -4.84 -11.70 -4.99
C MET A 92 -5.87 -12.66 -4.43
N TRP A 93 -6.20 -12.51 -3.15
CA TRP A 93 -7.12 -13.37 -2.44
C TRP A 93 -7.81 -12.59 -1.30
N ARG A 94 -8.92 -13.14 -0.80
CA ARG A 94 -9.66 -12.56 0.33
C ARG A 94 -9.10 -13.09 1.64
N TYR A 95 -8.67 -12.18 2.50
CA TYR A 95 -8.26 -12.52 3.86
C TYR A 95 -9.41 -12.20 4.83
N ASN A 96 -9.41 -12.87 5.98
CA ASN A 96 -10.39 -12.69 7.03
C ASN A 96 -9.88 -11.73 8.11
N SER A 97 -8.63 -11.87 8.53
CA SER A 97 -8.03 -11.01 9.55
C SER A 97 -6.52 -10.84 9.38
N VAL A 98 -5.98 -9.81 10.01
CA VAL A 98 -4.54 -9.52 10.06
C VAL A 98 -3.99 -10.03 11.39
N GLY A 99 -3.16 -11.06 11.36
CA GLY A 99 -2.55 -11.63 12.57
C GLY A 99 -1.42 -10.76 13.12
N SER A 100 -0.56 -10.22 12.25
CA SER A 100 0.54 -9.31 12.59
C SER A 100 0.85 -8.42 11.39
N ALA A 101 0.98 -7.10 11.61
CA ALA A 101 1.36 -6.14 10.58
C ALA A 101 1.98 -4.89 11.23
N GLU A 102 3.22 -5.04 11.70
CA GLU A 102 4.01 -3.99 12.32
C GLU A 102 5.41 -3.97 11.71
N VAL A 103 5.95 -2.79 11.49
CA VAL A 103 7.30 -2.61 10.93
C VAL A 103 8.32 -3.30 11.84
N GLY A 104 9.22 -4.09 11.24
CA GLY A 104 10.18 -4.91 11.97
C GLY A 104 9.67 -6.31 12.35
N ASN A 105 8.36 -6.55 12.31
CA ASN A 105 7.74 -7.85 12.57
C ASN A 105 7.32 -8.56 11.28
N GLU A 106 7.00 -9.85 11.38
CA GLU A 106 6.49 -10.63 10.25
C GLU A 106 5.05 -10.21 9.89
N LEU A 107 4.77 -10.04 8.60
CA LEU A 107 3.42 -9.85 8.11
C LEU A 107 2.69 -11.19 8.06
N VAL A 108 1.61 -11.31 8.83
CA VAL A 108 0.77 -12.51 8.88
C VAL A 108 -0.67 -12.15 8.56
N LEU A 109 -1.21 -12.81 7.54
CA LEU A 109 -2.61 -12.70 7.13
C LEU A 109 -3.31 -14.04 7.32
N VAL A 110 -4.60 -14.00 7.66
CA VAL A 110 -5.39 -15.18 8.01
C VAL A 110 -6.56 -15.30 7.05
N ASP A 111 -6.79 -16.49 6.49
CA ASP A 111 -7.96 -16.75 5.63
C ASP A 111 -9.22 -17.13 6.44
N SER A 112 -10.33 -17.39 5.75
CA SER A 112 -11.61 -17.78 6.37
C SER A 112 -11.57 -19.16 7.04
N ASN A 113 -10.58 -20.00 6.70
CA ASN A 113 -10.35 -21.32 7.30
C ASN A 113 -9.32 -21.25 8.45
N LEU A 114 -8.97 -20.04 8.89
CA LEU A 114 -7.98 -19.76 9.94
C LEU A 114 -6.54 -20.17 9.58
N HIS A 115 -6.23 -20.42 8.31
CA HIS A 115 -4.85 -20.65 7.90
C HIS A 115 -4.06 -19.35 7.92
N ARG A 116 -2.83 -19.42 8.42
CA ARG A 116 -1.93 -18.28 8.58
C ARG A 116 -0.91 -18.27 7.43
N TYR A 117 -0.81 -17.15 6.74
CA TYR A 117 0.13 -16.93 5.66
C TYR A 117 1.13 -15.84 6.04
N ALA A 118 2.41 -16.21 6.06
CA ALA A 118 3.51 -15.30 6.34
C ALA A 118 4.10 -14.71 5.06
N TYR A 119 4.35 -13.41 5.05
CA TYR A 119 4.87 -12.67 3.90
C TYR A 119 6.18 -11.92 4.21
N GLY A 120 6.92 -12.39 5.21
CA GLY A 120 8.21 -11.84 5.60
C GLY A 120 8.11 -10.59 6.48
N ARG A 121 9.27 -10.10 6.90
CA ARG A 121 9.41 -8.96 7.80
C ARG A 121 8.97 -7.67 7.11
N VAL A 122 8.06 -6.92 7.73
CA VAL A 122 7.60 -5.61 7.26
C VAL A 122 8.73 -4.60 7.37
N LYS A 123 8.97 -3.88 6.28
CA LYS A 123 9.96 -2.81 6.15
C LYS A 123 9.34 -1.42 6.17
N SER A 124 8.13 -1.29 5.64
CA SER A 124 7.36 -0.04 5.74
C SER A 124 5.88 -0.29 5.55
N ILE A 125 5.06 0.58 6.13
CA ILE A 125 3.60 0.63 5.96
C ILE A 125 3.25 2.06 5.61
N ARG A 126 2.43 2.26 4.57
CA ARG A 126 1.93 3.58 4.19
C ARG A 126 0.49 3.48 3.72
N PRO A 127 -0.33 4.53 3.91
CA PRO A 127 -1.62 4.63 3.24
C PRO A 127 -1.42 4.55 1.73
N ALA A 128 -2.24 3.77 1.04
CA ALA A 128 -2.23 3.73 -0.41
C ALA A 128 -2.94 4.98 -0.99
N GLY A 129 -3.94 5.50 -0.27
CA GLY A 129 -4.80 6.62 -0.67
C GLY A 129 -6.29 6.24 -0.56
N THR A 130 -7.18 7.20 -0.29
CA THR A 130 -8.61 6.98 0.02
C THR A 130 -9.45 6.48 -1.16
N ASN A 131 -8.96 6.65 -2.40
CA ASN A 131 -9.65 6.21 -3.62
C ASN A 131 -8.96 5.03 -4.31
N ASN A 132 -8.13 4.29 -3.56
CA ASN A 132 -7.33 3.25 -4.16
C ASN A 132 -8.15 1.97 -4.39
N GLN A 133 -8.29 1.59 -5.66
CA GLN A 133 -8.94 0.33 -6.04
C GLN A 133 -7.90 -0.71 -6.41
N LEU A 134 -8.09 -1.92 -5.87
CA LEU A 134 -7.36 -3.10 -6.27
C LEU A 134 -8.26 -3.90 -7.21
N VAL A 135 -7.81 -4.11 -8.45
CA VAL A 135 -8.55 -4.83 -9.49
C VAL A 135 -7.72 -6.00 -9.96
N LYS A 136 -8.34 -7.18 -10.09
CA LYS A 136 -7.72 -8.35 -10.72
C LYS A 136 -8.51 -8.72 -11.97
N THR A 137 -7.77 -8.98 -13.03
CA THR A 137 -8.27 -9.54 -14.28
C THR A 137 -7.57 -10.86 -14.55
N SER A 138 -7.90 -11.52 -15.66
CA SER A 138 -7.17 -12.69 -16.16
C SER A 138 -5.72 -12.37 -16.53
N GLU A 139 -5.43 -11.10 -16.83
CA GLU A 139 -4.15 -10.65 -17.41
C GLU A 139 -3.32 -9.80 -16.45
N CYS A 140 -3.92 -9.18 -15.44
CA CYS A 140 -3.19 -8.29 -14.55
C CYS A 140 -3.82 -8.14 -13.17
N ILE A 141 -3.01 -7.65 -12.23
CA ILE A 141 -3.49 -6.99 -11.01
C ILE A 141 -3.17 -5.51 -11.14
N ALA A 142 -4.08 -4.65 -10.75
CA ALA A 142 -3.96 -3.20 -10.84
C ALA A 142 -4.22 -2.56 -9.47
N LEU A 143 -3.35 -1.64 -9.08
CA LEU A 143 -3.59 -0.66 -8.01
C LEU A 143 -3.82 0.68 -8.68
N ILE A 144 -5.01 1.22 -8.50
CA ILE A 144 -5.44 2.42 -9.19
C ILE A 144 -5.73 3.46 -8.13
N SER A 145 -5.03 4.59 -8.18
CA SER A 145 -5.21 5.73 -7.27
C SER A 145 -5.61 6.98 -8.06
N ALA A 146 -5.96 8.04 -7.34
CA ALA A 146 -6.21 9.35 -7.94
C ALA A 146 -4.95 9.97 -8.60
N THR A 147 -3.76 9.51 -8.24
CA THR A 147 -2.47 10.06 -8.69
C THR A 147 -1.76 9.20 -9.72
N GLY A 148 -2.34 8.04 -10.06
CA GLY A 148 -1.80 7.14 -11.07
C GLY A 148 -2.21 5.69 -10.86
N SER A 149 -1.83 4.85 -11.82
CA SER A 149 -2.11 3.42 -11.77
C SER A 149 -0.81 2.64 -11.82
N THR A 150 -0.70 1.62 -10.98
CA THR A 150 0.35 0.62 -11.07
C THR A 150 -0.26 -0.70 -11.50
N LEU A 151 0.27 -1.26 -12.57
CA LEU A 151 -0.20 -2.49 -13.20
C LEU A 151 0.87 -3.56 -13.10
N TRP A 152 0.45 -4.76 -12.72
CA TRP A 152 1.28 -5.96 -12.68
C TRP A 152 0.69 -6.99 -13.63
N PHE A 153 1.34 -7.21 -14.76
CA PHE A 153 0.87 -8.16 -15.77
C PHE A 153 1.23 -9.61 -15.41
N GLN A 154 0.26 -10.50 -15.60
CA GLN A 154 0.34 -11.94 -15.37
C GLN A 154 0.70 -12.65 -16.69
N GLY A 155 2.00 -12.77 -16.97
CA GLY A 155 2.54 -13.49 -18.14
C GLY A 155 3.24 -14.82 -17.79
N ARG A 156 3.59 -15.62 -18.82
CA ARG A 156 4.32 -16.90 -18.66
C ARG A 156 5.80 -16.74 -18.27
N ARG A 157 6.39 -15.57 -18.44
CA ARG A 157 7.80 -15.26 -18.11
C ARG A 157 7.89 -13.80 -17.67
N ALA A 158 8.09 -13.60 -16.37
CA ALA A 158 8.23 -12.31 -15.67
C ALA A 158 6.98 -11.41 -15.63
N THR A 159 6.80 -10.76 -14.48
CA THR A 159 5.78 -9.74 -14.22
C THR A 159 6.35 -8.39 -14.63
N GLU A 160 5.77 -7.75 -15.64
CA GLU A 160 6.10 -6.36 -15.99
C GLU A 160 5.30 -5.41 -15.08
N ILE A 161 5.96 -4.37 -14.59
CA ILE A 161 5.35 -3.32 -13.78
C ILE A 161 5.23 -2.07 -14.63
N LEU A 162 3.99 -1.69 -14.98
CA LEU A 162 3.72 -0.43 -15.66
C LEU A 162 3.19 0.58 -14.64
N ARG A 163 3.87 1.72 -14.52
CA ARG A 163 3.43 2.85 -13.69
C ARG A 163 2.95 3.97 -14.59
N LEU A 164 1.63 4.12 -14.66
CA LEU A 164 0.99 5.22 -15.37
C LEU A 164 0.87 6.40 -14.42
N ARG A 165 1.61 7.47 -14.70
CA ARG A 165 1.40 8.77 -14.06
C ARG A 165 0.26 9.46 -14.77
N ASP A 166 -0.62 10.08 -13.99
CA ASP A 166 -1.91 10.62 -14.40
C ASP A 166 -2.87 9.51 -14.84
N THR A 167 -3.97 9.34 -14.10
CA THR A 167 -5.04 8.43 -14.51
C THR A 167 -5.62 8.97 -15.82
N PRO A 168 -5.46 8.27 -16.96
CA PRO A 168 -6.21 8.65 -18.15
C PRO A 168 -7.70 8.59 -17.78
N GLY A 169 -8.49 9.55 -18.26
CA GLY A 169 -9.91 9.67 -17.93
C GLY A 169 -10.67 8.35 -18.09
N ALA A 170 -10.19 7.47 -18.98
CA ALA A 170 -10.52 6.05 -19.03
C ALA A 170 -9.26 5.18 -19.23
N LEU A 171 -9.22 3.99 -18.61
CA LEU A 171 -8.21 2.96 -18.80
C LEU A 171 -8.92 1.61 -18.99
N ALA A 172 -8.63 0.92 -20.10
CA ALA A 172 -9.06 -0.46 -20.29
C ALA A 172 -7.97 -1.41 -19.78
N LEU A 173 -8.36 -2.37 -18.93
CA LEU A 173 -7.51 -3.39 -18.33
C LEU A 173 -8.06 -4.77 -18.68
N GLY A 174 -7.56 -5.34 -19.78
CA GLY A 174 -8.19 -6.52 -20.38
C GLY A 174 -9.66 -6.23 -20.68
N GLU A 175 -10.56 -7.01 -20.08
CA GLU A 175 -12.00 -6.82 -20.23
C GLU A 175 -12.59 -5.74 -19.30
N VAL A 176 -11.84 -5.19 -18.34
CA VAL A 176 -12.36 -4.24 -17.35
C VAL A 176 -12.14 -2.80 -17.78
N MET A 177 -13.18 -1.96 -17.78
CA MET A 177 -13.04 -0.53 -17.97
C MET A 177 -12.94 0.18 -16.64
N MET A 178 -11.99 1.09 -16.56
CA MET A 178 -11.83 2.03 -15.47
C MET A 178 -12.10 3.44 -16.00
N LEU A 179 -12.95 4.22 -15.34
CA LEU A 179 -13.13 5.66 -15.62
C LEU A 179 -12.82 6.46 -14.36
N GLY A 180 -11.94 7.45 -14.46
CA GLY A 180 -11.56 8.31 -13.33
C GLY A 180 -11.10 7.54 -12.08
N GLY A 181 -10.41 6.41 -12.27
CA GLY A 181 -9.94 5.55 -11.19
C GLY A 181 -10.98 4.60 -10.57
N ARG A 182 -12.20 4.54 -11.12
CA ARG A 182 -13.26 3.63 -10.67
C ARG A 182 -13.52 2.52 -11.67
N ASN A 183 -13.63 1.28 -11.17
CA ASN A 183 -14.02 0.13 -11.97
C ASN A 183 -15.48 0.30 -12.42
N CYS A 184 -15.69 0.37 -13.73
CA CYS A 184 -16.99 0.53 -14.38
C CYS A 184 -17.57 -0.81 -14.88
N GLY A 185 -16.92 -1.92 -14.56
CA GLY A 185 -17.33 -3.26 -14.95
C GLY A 185 -16.60 -3.78 -16.19
N ILE A 186 -17.09 -4.92 -16.67
CA ILE A 186 -16.57 -5.61 -17.84
C ILE A 186 -17.14 -4.96 -19.11
N VAL A 187 -16.27 -4.53 -20.03
CA VAL A 187 -16.65 -4.12 -21.38
C VAL A 187 -16.89 -5.38 -22.19
N GLN A 188 -18.15 -5.83 -22.22
CA GLN A 188 -18.55 -6.82 -23.21
C GLN A 188 -18.67 -6.12 -24.57
N GLY A 189 -17.66 -6.32 -25.43
CA GLY A 189 -17.71 -6.18 -26.88
C GLY A 189 -18.32 -4.89 -27.45
N LEU A 190 -17.49 -3.93 -27.83
CA LEU A 190 -17.72 -3.29 -29.13
C LEU A 190 -17.32 -4.32 -30.17
N MET A 191 -18.30 -5.11 -30.65
CA MET A 191 -18.14 -5.85 -31.90
C MET A 191 -17.70 -4.84 -32.95
N SER A 192 -16.56 -5.12 -33.57
CA SER A 192 -16.09 -4.46 -34.78
C SER A 192 -17.23 -4.38 -35.80
N PHE A 193 -17.60 -3.16 -36.18
CA PHE A 193 -18.33 -2.88 -37.42
C PHE A 193 -17.33 -2.65 -38.55
#